data_AF-A0A3D2J7C6-F1
#
_entry.id   AF-A0A3D2J7C6-F1
#
_cell.length_a   1.000
_cell.length_b   1.000
_cell.length_c   1.000
_cell.angle_alpha   90.00
_cell.angle_beta   90.00
_cell.angle_gamma   90.00
#
_symmetry.space_group_name_H-M   'P 1'
#
loop_
_entity.id
_entity.type
_entity.pdbx_description
1 polymer ?
#
loop_
_entity_poly.entity_id
_entity_poly.type
_entity_poly.pdbx_seq_one_letter_code
_entity_poly.pdbx_strand_id
1 'polypeptide(L)' 'MTPYDFLARRTSITLEDRDRGLGILNEVADMMAQELSWSPETKQQMIDTYRTSIQGQIDAEFAVVK' A
#
# COMPACT_ATOMS: atom_id res chain seq x y z
N MET A 1 12.63 -1.44 -1.76
CA MET A 1 11.54 -0.61 -2.30
C MET A 1 10.24 -1.34 -2.02
N THR A 2 9.24 -0.68 -1.44
CA THR A 2 7.97 -1.27 -0.98
C THR A 2 6.78 -0.77 -1.79
N PRO A 3 5.60 -1.42 -1.73
CA PRO A 3 4.40 -0.88 -2.34
C PRO A 3 4.05 0.53 -1.84
N TYR A 4 4.35 0.83 -0.57
CA TYR A 4 4.16 2.17 -0.02
C TYR A 4 5.09 3.20 -0.67
N ASP A 5 6.37 2.86 -0.88
CA ASP A 5 7.31 3.75 -1.56
C ASP A 5 6.82 4.12 -2.97
N PHE A 6 6.22 3.16 -3.68
CA PHE A 6 5.73 3.38 -5.03
C PHE A 6 4.39 4.11 -5.04
N LEU A 7 3.34 3.50 -4.47
CA LEU A 7 1.98 4.03 -4.51
C LEU A 7 1.88 5.37 -3.78
N ALA A 8 2.37 5.45 -2.53
CA ALA A 8 2.19 6.66 -1.75
C ALA A 8 3.16 7.78 -2.14
N ARG A 9 4.42 7.48 -2.49
CA ARG A 9 5.46 8.52 -2.68
C ARG A 9 5.86 8.81 -4.12
N ARG A 10 5.56 7.92 -5.07
CA ARG A 10 5.87 8.14 -6.50
C ARG A 10 4.65 8.48 -7.34
N THR A 11 3.46 8.05 -6.91
CA THR A 11 2.21 8.29 -7.64
C THR A 11 1.21 9.16 -6.89
N SER A 12 1.43 9.43 -5.60
CA SER A 12 0.50 10.16 -4.71
C SER A 12 -0.91 9.56 -4.60
N ILE A 13 -1.16 8.37 -5.15
CA ILE A 13 -2.51 7.76 -5.21
C ILE A 13 -3.11 7.56 -3.82
N THR A 14 -2.30 7.36 -2.78
CA THR A 14 -2.78 7.27 -1.40
C THR A 14 -3.45 8.54 -0.89
N LEU A 15 -3.08 9.71 -1.44
CA LEU A 15 -3.67 11.01 -1.10
C LEU A 15 -4.82 11.37 -2.03
N GLU A 16 -4.69 11.04 -3.32
CA GLU A 16 -5.67 11.44 -4.34
C GLU A 16 -6.86 10.47 -4.45
N ASP A 17 -6.61 9.17 -4.35
CA ASP A 17 -7.62 8.11 -4.50
C ASP A 17 -7.16 6.82 -3.80
N ARG A 18 -7.27 6.84 -2.48
CA ARG A 18 -6.82 5.76 -1.59
C ARG A 18 -7.49 4.42 -1.91
N ASP A 19 -8.78 4.43 -2.23
CA ASP A 19 -9.53 3.22 -2.56
C ASP A 19 -9.02 2.57 -3.84
N ARG A 20 -8.71 3.37 -4.86
CA ARG A 20 -8.04 2.88 -6.06
C ARG A 20 -6.66 2.32 -5.76
N GLY A 21 -5.89 2.97 -4.89
CA GLY A 21 -4.60 2.46 -4.41
C GLY A 21 -4.69 1.08 -3.76
N LEU A 22 -5.71 0.86 -2.92
CA LEU A 22 -6.00 -0.45 -2.32
C LEU A 22 -6.47 -1.48 -3.35
N GLY A 23 -7.25 -1.05 -4.34
CA GLY A 23 -7.76 -1.91 -5.42
C GLY A 23 -6.66 -2.51 -6.29
N ILE A 24 -5.62 -1.73 -6.62
CA ILE A 24 -4.51 -2.17 -7.48
C ILE A 24 -3.34 -2.82 -6.71
N LEU A 25 -3.38 -2.82 -5.37
CA LEU A 25 -2.26 -3.20 -4.52
C LEU A 25 -1.72 -4.61 -4.81
N ASN A 26 -2.61 -5.58 -5.03
CA ASN A 26 -2.18 -6.97 -5.27
C ASN A 26 -1.43 -7.10 -6.60
N GLU A 27 -1.93 -6.46 -7.67
CA GLU A 27 -1.30 -6.47 -8.99
C GLU A 27 0.08 -5.79 -8.95
N VAL A 28 0.18 -4.65 -8.26
CA VAL A 28 1.46 -3.96 -8.07
C VAL A 28 2.43 -4.82 -7.26
N ALA A 29 1.95 -5.47 -6.18
CA ALA A 29 2.78 -6.35 -5.37
C ALA A 29 3.26 -7.59 -6.14
N ASP A 30 2.44 -8.13 -7.06
CA ASP A 30 2.83 -9.23 -7.95
C ASP A 30 3.94 -8.78 -8.92
N MET A 31 3.80 -7.63 -9.57
CA MET A 31 4.85 -7.07 -10.44
C MET A 31 6.13 -6.81 -9.66
N MET A 32 6.04 -6.20 -8.48
CA MET A 32 7.21 -5.94 -7.63
C MET A 32 7.87 -7.23 -7.14
N ALA A 33 7.09 -8.26 -6.80
CA ALA A 33 7.62 -9.54 -6.37
C ALA A 33 8.41 -10.24 -7.48
N GLN A 34 7.94 -10.16 -8.72
CA GLN A 34 8.66 -10.67 -9.88
C GLN A 34 9.98 -9.91 -10.09
N GLU A 35 9.93 -8.58 -10.15
CA GLU A 35 11.11 -7.74 -10.45
C GLU A 35 12.16 -7.77 -9.33
N LEU A 36 11.72 -7.84 -8.07
CA LEU A 36 12.59 -7.82 -6.89
C LEU A 36 12.87 -9.21 -6.30
N SER A 37 12.41 -10.27 -6.98
CA SER A 37 12.56 -11.68 -6.56
C SER A 37 12.08 -11.94 -5.13
N TRP A 38 10.89 -11.44 -4.77
CA TRP A 38 10.31 -11.67 -3.46
C TRP A 38 9.71 -13.07 -3.33
N SER A 39 9.83 -13.66 -2.14
CA SER A 39 9.08 -14.86 -1.80
C SER A 39 7.58 -14.54 -1.64
N PRO A 40 6.70 -15.56 -1.75
CA PRO A 40 5.27 -15.37 -1.49
C PRO A 40 4.97 -14.76 -0.11
N GLU A 41 5.73 -15.15 0.90
CA GLU A 41 5.61 -14.64 2.27
C GLU A 41 5.99 -13.16 2.36
N THR A 42 7.08 -12.77 1.69
CA THR A 42 7.52 -11.38 1.63
C THR A 42 6.48 -10.53 0.91
N LYS A 43 5.95 -11.00 -0.22
CA LYS A 43 4.88 -10.31 -0.95
C LYS A 43 3.66 -10.08 -0.06
N GLN A 44 3.19 -11.13 0.63
CA GLN A 44 2.05 -11.04 1.53
C GLN A 44 2.32 -10.04 2.67
N GLN A 45 3.50 -10.10 3.28
CA GLN A 45 3.91 -9.15 4.31
C GLN A 45 3.89 -7.69 3.80
N MET A 46 4.34 -7.43 2.56
CA MET A 46 4.32 -6.10 1.98
C MET A 46 2.89 -5.60 1.73
N ILE A 47 1.99 -6.47 1.27
CA ILE A 47 0.57 -6.16 1.08
C ILE A 47 -0.07 -5.79 2.43
N ASP A 48 0.13 -6.61 3.45
CA ASP A 48 -0.48 -6.41 4.77
C ASP A 48 0.06 -5.16 5.46
N THR A 49 1.37 -4.88 5.30
CA THR A 49 2.00 -3.65 5.81
C THR A 49 1.40 -2.41 5.16
N TYR A 50 1.17 -2.44 3.85
CA TYR A 50 0.54 -1.32 3.15
C TYR A 50 -0.89 -1.10 3.65
N ARG A 51 -1.72 -2.16 3.68
CA ARG A 51 -3.11 -2.08 4.18
C ARG A 51 -3.20 -1.52 5.59
N THR A 52 -2.33 -2.00 6.48
CA THR A 52 -2.25 -1.53 7.87
C THR A 52 -1.89 -0.04 7.94
N SER A 53 -0.95 0.41 7.11
CA SER A 53 -0.55 1.81 7.05
C SER A 53 -1.70 2.71 6.58
N ILE A 54 -2.45 2.28 5.57
CA ILE A 54 -3.62 3.00 5.07
C ILE A 54 -4.73 3.05 6.13
N GLN A 55 -5.03 1.93 6.77
CA GLN A 55 -6.03 1.89 7.83
C GLN A 55 -5.66 2.81 9.01
N GLY A 56 -4.40 2.82 9.42
CA GLY A 56 -3.93 3.73 10.46
C GLY A 56 -4.08 5.21 10.11
N GLN A 57 -3.94 5.57 8.83
CA GLN A 57 -4.21 6.94 8.37
C GLN A 57 -5.70 7.29 8.44
N ILE A 58 -6.56 6.38 7.99
CA ILE A 58 -8.02 6.53 8.08
C ILE A 58 -8.42 6.76 9.53
N ASP A 59 -7.99 5.89 10.44
CA ASP A 59 -8.35 5.96 11.85
C ASP A 59 -7.85 7.26 12.50
N ALA A 60 -6.65 7.71 12.14
CA ALA A 60 -6.09 8.98 12.62
C ALA A 60 -6.87 10.20 12.11
N GLU A 61 -7.26 10.21 10.82
CA GLU A 61 -8.09 11.27 10.24
C GLU A 61 -9.45 11.36 10.96
N PHE A 62 -10.11 10.23 11.19
CA PHE A 62 -11.38 10.18 11.93
C PHE A 62 -11.23 10.57 13.40
N ALA A 63 -10.11 10.26 14.05
CA ALA A 63 -9.85 10.65 15.43
C ALA A 63 -9.67 12.16 15.63
N VAL A 64 -9.20 12.89 14.60
CA VAL A 64 -9.02 14.35 14.64
C VAL A 64 -10.32 15.13 14.41
N VAL A 65 -11.32 14.50 13.80
CA VAL A 65 -12.62 15.13 13.46
C VAL A 65 -13.65 15.01 14.60
N LYS A 66 -13.37 14.24 15.66
CA LYS A 66 -14.19 14.14 16.87
C LYS A 66 -13.81 15.19 17.91
#